data_AF-A0A257N0R9-F1
#
_entry.id   AF-A0A257N0R9-F1
#
_cell.length_a   1.000
_cell.length_b   1.000
_cell.length_c   1.000
_cell.angle_alpha   90.00
_cell.angle_beta   90.00
_cell.angle_gamma   90.00
#
_symmetry.space_group_name_H-M   'P 1'
#
loop_
_entity.id
_entity.type
_entity.pdbx_description
1 polymer ?
#
loop_
_entity_poly.entity_id
_entity_poly.type
_entity_poly.pdbx_seq_one_letter_code
_entity_poly.pdbx_strand_id
1 'polypeptide(L)' 'MNELVKLKWQCRRGMKELDLLLENYLATDYLLADTAEKTRFSELLQLEDDELLTVLMNGDWREFKLM' A
#
# COMPACT_ATOMS: atom_id res chain seq x y z
N MET A 1 -2.74 20.27 3.23
CA MET A 1 -1.43 19.56 3.27
C MET A 1 -1.59 18.29 2.45
N ASN A 2 -0.89 18.14 1.32
CA ASN A 2 -1.12 17.10 0.29
C ASN A 2 -1.18 15.66 0.87
N GLU A 3 -2.34 15.00 0.81
CA GLU A 3 -2.47 13.58 1.17
C GLU A 3 -1.53 12.68 0.36
N LEU A 4 -1.35 13.00 -0.93
CA LEU A 4 -0.39 12.32 -1.80
C LEU A 4 1.05 12.38 -1.29
N VAL A 5 1.45 13.48 -0.63
CA VAL A 5 2.78 13.57 -0.04
C VAL A 5 2.89 12.63 1.15
N LYS A 6 1.86 12.57 2.02
CA LYS A 6 1.85 11.62 3.15
C LYS A 6 1.92 10.17 2.68
N LEU A 7 1.10 9.81 1.68
CA LEU A 7 1.09 8.47 1.08
C LEU A 7 2.45 8.14 0.47
N LYS A 8 3.06 9.08 -0.25
CA LYS A 8 4.41 8.90 -0.80
C LYS A 8 5.44 8.62 0.28
N TRP A 9 5.36 9.27 1.43
CA TRP A 9 6.24 8.96 2.57
C TRP A 9 5.96 7.59 3.20
N GLN A 10 4.71 7.15 3.24
CA GLN A 10 4.33 5.82 3.75
C GLN A 10 4.72 4.68 2.81
N CYS A 11 4.86 4.97 1.51
CA CYS A 11 5.38 4.02 0.53
C CYS A 11 6.88 3.76 0.71
N ARG A 12 7.60 4.62 1.43
CA ARG A 12 9.04 4.47 1.67
C ARG A 12 9.31 3.39 2.72
N ARG A 13 9.55 2.16 2.28
CA ARG A 13 9.84 1.00 3.13
C ARG A 13 11.34 0.68 3.11
N GLY A 14 11.80 -0.21 4.00
CA GLY A 14 13.22 -0.62 4.04
C GLY A 14 13.65 -1.47 2.84
N MET A 15 12.71 -1.89 1.99
CA MET A 15 12.89 -2.81 0.87
C MET A 15 12.56 -2.13 -0.47
N LYS A 16 13.58 -2.04 -1.34
CA LYS A 16 13.49 -1.35 -2.63
C LYS A 16 12.38 -1.88 -3.55
N GLU A 17 12.08 -3.18 -3.49
CA GLU A 17 11.03 -3.79 -4.31
C GLU A 17 9.64 -3.29 -3.89
N LEU A 18 9.39 -3.19 -2.58
CA LEU A 18 8.16 -2.62 -2.03
C LEU A 18 8.06 -1.12 -2.35
N ASP A 19 9.15 -0.37 -2.19
CA ASP A 19 9.20 1.06 -2.56
C ASP A 19 8.76 1.27 -4.00
N LEU A 20 9.38 0.54 -4.94
CA LEU A 20 9.11 0.68 -6.37
C LEU A 20 7.66 0.31 -6.71
N LEU A 21 7.14 -0.76 -6.11
CA LEU A 21 5.77 -1.21 -6.36
C LEU A 21 4.74 -0.18 -5.86
N LEU A 22 4.88 0.25 -4.61
CA LEU A 22 3.96 1.20 -3.97
C LEU A 22 4.03 2.58 -4.61
N GLU A 23 5.24 3.08 -4.92
CA GLU A 23 5.43 4.35 -5.61
C GLU A 23 4.86 4.30 -7.04
N ASN A 24 5.06 3.20 -7.77
CA ASN A 24 4.52 3.04 -9.12
C ASN A 24 2.98 3.04 -9.10
N TYR A 25 2.37 2.28 -8.19
CA TYR A 25 0.91 2.26 -8.02
C TYR A 25 0.37 3.65 -7.63
N LEU A 26 1.04 4.35 -6.71
CA LEU A 26 0.65 5.69 -6.29
C LEU A 26 0.69 6.70 -7.45
N ALA A 27 1.63 6.55 -8.39
CA ALA A 27 1.82 7.47 -9.51
C ALA A 27 0.90 7.18 -10.71
N THR A 28 0.39 5.96 -10.83
CA THR A 28 -0.36 5.49 -12.02
C THR A 28 -1.82 5.21 -11.66
N ASP A 29 -2.08 4.13 -10.94
CA ASP A 29 -3.41 3.62 -10.64
C ASP A 29 -4.12 4.40 -9.52
N TYR A 30 -3.41 4.83 -8.47
CA TYR A 30 -4.04 5.50 -7.32
C TYR A 30 -4.78 6.78 -7.71
N LEU A 31 -4.35 7.49 -8.75
CA LEU A 31 -5.04 8.69 -9.23
C LEU A 31 -6.39 8.36 -9.88
N LEU A 32 -6.48 7.19 -10.53
CA LEU A 32 -7.67 6.68 -11.22
C LEU A 32 -8.54 5.79 -10.32
N ALA A 33 -7.99 5.29 -9.22
CA ALA A 33 -8.64 4.43 -8.25
C ALA A 33 -9.89 5.07 -7.64
N ASP A 34 -10.92 4.24 -7.44
CA ASP A 34 -12.12 4.64 -6.72
C ASP A 34 -11.86 4.79 -5.21
N THR A 35 -12.85 5.33 -4.49
CA THR A 35 -12.73 5.58 -3.05
C THR A 35 -12.48 4.29 -2.26
N ALA A 36 -13.11 3.17 -2.61
CA ALA A 36 -12.93 1.91 -1.91
C ALA A 36 -11.52 1.35 -2.12
N GLU A 37 -10.98 1.46 -3.33
CA GLU A 37 -9.61 1.06 -3.62
C GLU A 37 -8.58 1.96 -2.91
N LYS A 38 -8.80 3.27 -2.88
CA LYS A 38 -7.98 4.21 -2.10
C LYS A 38 -8.00 3.90 -0.60
N THR A 39 -9.16 3.51 -0.06
CA THR A 39 -9.28 3.07 1.33
C THR A 39 -8.47 1.80 1.57
N ARG A 40 -8.60 0.78 0.72
CA ARG A 40 -7.82 -0.46 0.84
C ARG A 40 -6.31 -0.22 0.76
N PHE A 41 -5.87 0.65 -0.14
CA PHE A 41 -4.47 1.02 -0.24
C PHE A 41 -3.98 1.71 1.04
N SER A 42 -4.80 2.60 1.61
CA SER A 42 -4.48 3.26 2.88
C SER A 42 -4.42 2.27 4.05
N GLU A 43 -5.31 1.26 4.07
CA GLU A 43 -5.28 0.17 5.06
C GLU A 43 -4.01 -0.69 4.89
N LEU A 44 -3.62 -1.01 3.65
CA LEU A 44 -2.38 -1.75 3.37
C LEU A 44 -1.13 -0.99 3.80
N LEU A 45 -1.12 0.34 3.67
CA LEU A 45 -0.02 1.17 4.16
C LEU A 45 0.07 1.25 5.70
N GLN A 46 -0.94 0.79 6.45
CA GLN A 46 -0.88 0.67 7.92
C GLN A 46 -0.17 -0.61 8.37
N LEU A 47 0.00 -1.59 7.48
CA LEU A 47 0.63 -2.87 7.79
C LEU A 47 2.16 -2.74 7.93
N GLU A 48 2.75 -3.65 8.71
CA GLU A 48 4.19 -3.79 8.81
C GLU A 48 4.80 -4.36 7.52
N ASP A 49 6.10 -4.17 7.31
CA ASP A 49 6.78 -4.58 6.06
C ASP A 49 6.64 -6.08 5.77
N ASP A 50 6.65 -6.94 6.80
CA ASP A 50 6.53 -8.40 6.68
C ASP A 50 5.11 -8.84 6.24
N GLU A 51 4.09 -8.17 6.78
CA GLU A 51 2.69 -8.38 6.43
C GLU A 51 2.42 -7.91 4.99
N LEU A 52 2.93 -6.73 4.64
CA LEU A 52 2.87 -6.16 3.29
C LEU A 52 3.46 -7.12 2.26
N LEU A 53 4.63 -7.67 2.54
CA LEU A 53 5.28 -8.64 1.68
C LEU A 53 4.42 -9.90 1.52
N THR A 54 3.84 -10.40 2.61
CA THR A 54 2.96 -11.57 2.61
C THR A 54 1.71 -11.34 1.77
N VAL A 55 1.04 -10.19 1.93
CA VAL A 55 -0.16 -9.82 1.16
C VAL A 55 0.17 -9.68 -0.32
N LEU A 56 1.30 -9.07 -0.66
CA LEU A 56 1.71 -8.88 -2.05
C LEU A 56 2.14 -10.18 -2.73
N MET A 57 2.78 -11.08 -1.99
CA MET A 57 3.22 -12.39 -2.48
C MET A 57 2.06 -13.38 -2.61
N ASN A 58 1.14 -13.41 -1.63
CA ASN A 58 0.05 -14.38 -1.58
C ASN A 58 -1.25 -13.87 -2.21
N GLY A 59 -1.41 -12.55 -2.39
CA GLY A 59 -2.64 -11.92 -2.87
C GLY A 59 -3.83 -12.07 -1.91
N ASP A 60 -3.61 -12.61 -0.70
CA ASP A 60 -4.67 -12.88 0.25
C ASP A 60 -4.73 -11.79 1.33
N TRP A 61 -5.78 -10.99 1.23
CA TRP A 61 -6.09 -9.89 2.15
C TRP A 61 -6.95 -10.33 3.34
N ARG A 62 -7.34 -11.62 3.40
CA ARG A 62 -8.40 -12.10 4.31
C ARG A 62 -7.85 -12.53 5.66
N GLU A 63 -6.57 -12.89 5.74
CA GLU A 63 -5.98 -13.40 6.99
C GLU A 63 -5.75 -12.31 8.04
N PHE A 64 -5.48 -11.06 7.63
CA PHE A 64 -5.11 -9.99 8.57
C PHE A 64 -6.28 -9.38 9.36
N LYS A 65 -7.53 -9.63 8.97
CA LYS A 65 -8.71 -9.09 9.66
C LYS A 65 -9.21 -9.95 10.83
N LEU A 66 -8.51 -11.05 11.15
CA LEU A 66 -8.93 -12.02 12.17
C LEU A 66 -8.22 -11.89 13.52
N MET A 67 -7.42 -10.83 13.73
CA MET A 67 -6.79 -10.52 15.02
C MET A 67 -7.40 -9.29 15.70
#